data_AF-A0AAD3DK03-F1
#
_entry.id   AF-A0AAD3DK03-F1
#
_cell.length_a   1.000
_cell.length_b   1.000
_cell.length_c   1.000
_cell.angle_alpha   90.00
_cell.angle_beta   90.00
_cell.angle_gamma   90.00
#
_symmetry.space_group_name_H-M   'P 1'
#
loop_
_entity.id
_entity.type
_entity.pdbx_description
1 polymer ?
#
loop_
_entity_poly.entity_id
_entity_poly.type
_entity_poly.pdbx_seq_one_letter_code
_entity_poly.pdbx_strand_id
1 'polypeptide(L)'
;MDGSALPPVSGASQPDAVEEMPEPSTSGVRPRASERAGDLYAEFAKEDGTMAVSALGNLLAAVDITTTPDNCKRFVATVAGPNADSMTKEQTLAVVGMLSADAAQSLAALRNEFSSAPSSTSLAGLSDTTSGGGQARPFRRILTKNRSYLETGSLHVDEAVLQYMSKLEEHRRRCEAEGRYQEAKVAAKRLADLRTAQVDRLRQELASNQVRELEEVQAVFEEETAKFHHIWDNRIKDYLANMAKAVEELKCSHTSQLAAYVEELQRKRPTRARPSREYLAQREVQDKLAKAQLYGRATKVKNMADELYQAEMETTLAAWEAESKLKIAKLQAKQQTEYEVLQQRGAKGRDELELKRVAETERRTLRFRNIVSELEQLHKLELAHLENFLDGQVLAGKATPLKDPGAFRRKREQLFSLTLN
;
A
#
# COMPACT_ATOMS: atom_id res chain seq x y z
N MET A 1 -16.60 26.04 -84.90
CA MET A 1 -17.27 26.76 -83.81
C MET A 1 -16.18 27.44 -83.00
N ASP A 2 -16.29 28.76 -82.92
CA ASP A 2 -15.53 29.78 -82.20
C ASP A 2 -14.66 29.28 -81.02
N GLY A 3 -13.43 29.72 -80.76
CA GLY A 3 -12.78 30.99 -81.09
C GLY A 3 -12.91 32.01 -79.95
N SER A 4 -11.91 32.08 -79.03
CA SER A 4 -11.48 33.23 -78.17
C SER A 4 -10.72 32.69 -76.93
N ALA A 5 -9.44 32.97 -76.65
CA ALA A 5 -8.83 34.24 -76.16
C ALA A 5 -9.50 34.73 -74.86
N LEU A 6 -8.88 35.06 -73.70
CA LEU A 6 -7.54 35.53 -73.30
C LEU A 6 -7.48 35.53 -71.70
N PRO A 7 -6.48 36.12 -70.98
CA PRO A 7 -5.83 35.58 -69.76
C PRO A 7 -6.26 36.25 -68.42
N PRO A 8 -5.54 35.99 -67.29
CA PRO A 8 -4.75 37.08 -66.67
C PRO A 8 -3.42 36.63 -65.97
N VAL A 9 -2.31 37.39 -66.11
CA VAL A 9 -1.74 38.46 -65.24
C VAL A 9 -0.76 37.96 -64.15
N SER A 10 0.48 38.44 -64.25
CA SER A 10 1.57 38.40 -63.27
C SER A 10 1.36 39.33 -62.07
N GLY A 11 1.94 38.95 -60.93
CA GLY A 11 2.28 39.82 -59.79
C GLY A 11 2.59 38.97 -58.56
N ALA A 12 3.86 38.86 -58.12
CA ALA A 12 4.39 39.58 -56.95
C ALA A 12 3.66 39.14 -55.66
N SER A 13 4.27 38.53 -54.64
CA SER A 13 5.53 38.84 -53.97
C SER A 13 5.87 37.70 -52.99
N GLN A 14 7.14 37.58 -52.61
CA GLN A 14 7.54 36.88 -51.37
C GLN A 14 6.79 37.46 -50.15
N PRO A 15 6.62 36.64 -49.10
CA PRO A 15 7.21 37.08 -47.85
C PRO A 15 7.98 35.96 -47.13
N ASP A 16 9.20 36.34 -46.76
CA ASP A 16 9.80 36.26 -45.43
C ASP A 16 9.51 35.03 -44.55
N ALA A 17 10.62 34.35 -44.28
CA ALA A 17 10.92 33.62 -43.06
C ALA A 17 10.25 34.23 -41.82
N VAL A 18 9.33 33.47 -41.24
CA VAL A 18 8.97 33.63 -39.82
C VAL A 18 9.80 32.61 -39.07
N GLU A 19 10.76 33.14 -38.34
CA GLU A 19 11.50 32.54 -37.24
C GLU A 19 10.57 31.71 -36.36
N GLU A 20 10.81 30.41 -36.33
CA GLU A 20 10.16 29.47 -35.42
C GLU A 20 10.70 29.72 -34.01
N MET A 21 10.06 30.64 -33.29
CA MET A 21 10.24 30.83 -31.85
C MET A 21 9.77 29.57 -31.12
N PRO A 22 10.58 28.95 -30.26
CA PRO A 22 10.14 27.83 -29.45
C PRO A 22 9.16 28.34 -28.39
N GLU A 23 7.88 28.01 -28.58
CA GLU A 23 6.84 28.11 -27.54
C GLU A 23 7.31 27.34 -26.29
N PRO A 24 7.48 27.99 -25.13
CA PRO A 24 7.73 27.29 -23.88
C PRO A 24 6.44 26.58 -23.47
N SER A 25 6.37 25.27 -23.73
CA SER A 25 5.32 24.40 -23.20
C SER A 25 5.46 24.29 -21.67
N THR A 26 4.99 25.30 -20.94
CA THR A 26 4.82 25.24 -19.49
C THR A 26 3.53 24.51 -19.18
N SER A 27 3.54 23.18 -19.30
CA SER A 27 2.61 22.35 -18.54
C SER A 27 3.02 22.43 -17.08
N GLY A 28 2.53 23.47 -16.39
CA GLY A 28 2.87 23.80 -15.00
C GLY A 28 2.32 22.80 -13.99
N VAL A 29 2.87 21.59 -13.98
CA VAL A 29 2.80 20.74 -12.79
C VAL A 29 3.74 21.38 -11.77
N ARG A 30 3.17 22.05 -10.77
CA ARG A 30 3.97 22.64 -9.69
C ARG A 30 4.79 21.50 -9.04
N PRO A 31 6.14 21.58 -9.04
CA PRO A 31 6.97 20.55 -8.42
C PRO A 31 6.58 20.37 -6.96
N ARG A 32 6.65 19.13 -6.47
CA ARG A 32 6.28 18.78 -5.10
C ARG A 32 7.14 19.59 -4.13
N ALA A 33 6.59 19.94 -2.97
CA ALA A 33 7.30 20.72 -1.96
C ALA A 33 8.69 20.15 -1.61
N SER A 34 8.81 18.82 -1.60
CA SER A 34 10.08 18.10 -1.39
C SER A 34 11.09 18.26 -2.54
N GLU A 35 10.63 18.41 -3.78
CA GLU A 35 11.49 18.62 -4.96
C GLU A 35 12.05 20.04 -4.96
N ARG A 36 11.20 21.04 -4.70
CA ARG A 36 11.63 22.45 -4.52
C ARG A 36 12.58 22.62 -3.34
N ALA A 37 12.32 21.92 -2.24
CA ALA A 37 13.22 21.89 -1.10
C ALA A 37 14.57 21.26 -1.45
N GLY A 38 14.59 20.23 -2.32
CA GLY A 38 15.82 19.59 -2.81
C GLY A 38 16.69 20.53 -3.65
N ASP A 39 16.08 21.31 -4.54
CA ASP A 39 16.78 22.28 -5.39
C ASP A 39 17.35 23.45 -4.57
N LEU A 40 16.56 23.99 -3.65
CA LEU A 40 17.02 25.02 -2.71
C LEU A 40 18.13 24.49 -1.79
N TYR A 41 18.02 23.25 -1.33
CA TYR A 41 19.07 22.61 -0.54
C TYR A 41 20.36 22.44 -1.35
N ALA A 42 20.27 22.15 -2.65
CA ALA A 42 21.44 22.04 -3.53
C ALA A 42 22.17 23.40 -3.70
N GLU A 43 21.46 24.53 -3.61
CA GLU A 43 22.09 25.85 -3.57
C GLU A 43 22.74 26.14 -2.21
N PHE A 44 22.10 25.74 -1.10
CA PHE A 44 22.64 25.93 0.25
C PHE A 44 23.81 24.98 0.59
N ALA A 45 23.88 23.79 0.01
CA ALA A 45 24.82 22.73 0.38
C ALA A 45 26.17 22.78 -0.35
N LYS A 46 26.48 23.87 -1.07
CA LYS A 46 27.70 23.98 -1.88
C LYS A 46 29.02 24.00 -1.08
N GLU A 47 28.98 24.15 0.24
CA GLU A 47 30.22 24.25 1.04
C GLU A 47 30.53 23.08 1.99
N ASP A 48 29.59 22.30 2.54
CA ASP A 48 29.96 21.18 3.45
C ASP A 48 28.92 20.04 3.58
N GLY A 49 27.86 19.99 2.76
CA GLY A 49 26.83 18.94 2.86
C GLY A 49 25.99 18.95 4.15
N THR A 50 26.18 19.95 5.01
CA THR A 50 25.41 20.19 6.24
C THR A 50 24.77 21.57 6.21
N MET A 51 23.54 21.69 6.70
CA MET A 51 22.79 22.94 6.78
C MET A 51 22.59 23.34 8.25
N ALA A 52 22.85 24.59 8.61
CA ALA A 52 22.58 25.08 9.96
C ALA A 52 21.08 25.04 10.27
N VAL A 53 20.70 24.62 11.48
CA VAL A 53 19.29 24.52 11.90
C VAL A 53 18.58 25.89 11.85
N SER A 54 19.32 26.97 12.08
CA SER A 54 18.81 28.35 11.95
C SER A 54 18.38 28.71 10.52
N ALA A 55 18.97 28.10 9.49
CA ALA A 55 18.62 28.34 8.09
C ALA A 55 17.36 27.56 7.64
N LEU A 56 16.93 26.55 8.41
CA LEU A 56 15.73 25.75 8.10
C LEU A 56 14.46 26.61 8.02
N GLY A 57 14.37 27.68 8.83
CA GLY A 57 13.23 28.60 8.79
C GLY A 57 13.08 29.31 7.44
N ASN A 58 14.19 29.72 6.83
CA ASN A 58 14.19 30.36 5.50
C ASN A 58 13.82 29.36 4.40
N LEU A 59 14.29 28.11 4.51
CA LEU A 59 13.95 27.03 3.58
C LEU A 59 12.45 26.69 3.65
N LEU A 60 11.87 26.61 4.85
CA LEU A 60 10.43 26.34 5.02
C LEU A 60 9.56 27.48 4.51
N ALA A 61 9.99 28.73 4.72
CA ALA A 61 9.32 29.91 4.17
C ALA A 61 9.34 29.90 2.63
N ALA A 62 10.44 29.45 2.00
CA ALA A 62 10.55 29.34 0.55
C ALA A 62 9.68 28.21 -0.05
N VAL A 63 9.27 27.23 0.75
CA VAL A 63 8.44 26.08 0.33
C VAL A 63 6.95 26.29 0.69
N ASP A 64 6.57 27.50 1.14
CA ASP A 64 5.22 27.88 1.56
C ASP A 64 4.66 27.03 2.73
N ILE A 65 5.54 26.46 3.56
CA ILE A 65 5.12 25.67 4.73
C ILE A 65 5.00 26.61 5.94
N THR A 66 3.78 27.04 6.26
CA THR A 66 3.51 27.85 7.46
C THR A 66 3.39 26.94 8.68
N THR A 67 4.50 26.74 9.40
CA THR A 67 4.53 25.96 10.64
C THR A 67 4.98 26.83 11.81
N THR A 68 4.45 26.56 13.00
CA THR A 68 4.86 27.27 14.22
C THR A 68 6.33 26.95 14.53
N PRO A 69 7.12 27.92 15.03
CA PRO A 69 8.54 27.71 15.34
C PRO A 69 8.80 26.53 16.28
N ASP A 70 7.85 26.28 17.19
CA ASP A 70 7.92 25.20 18.17
C ASP A 70 7.78 23.81 17.54
N ASN A 71 6.96 23.67 16.49
CA ASN A 71 6.82 22.40 15.78
C ASN A 71 8.10 22.08 15.01
N CYS A 72 8.71 23.06 14.35
CA CYS A 72 10.00 22.88 13.67
C CYS A 72 11.08 22.39 14.65
N LYS A 73 11.18 23.01 15.84
CA LYS A 73 12.13 22.60 16.87
C LYS A 73 11.90 21.15 17.34
N ARG A 74 10.65 20.72 17.50
CA ARG A 74 10.32 19.33 17.89
C ARG A 74 10.74 18.32 16.84
N PHE A 75 10.47 18.58 15.56
CA PHE A 75 10.86 17.66 14.49
C PHE A 75 12.37 17.62 14.28
N VAL A 76 13.06 18.76 14.35
CA VAL A 76 14.53 18.80 14.32
C VAL A 76 15.11 18.03 15.51
N ALA A 77 14.58 18.22 16.72
CA ALA A 77 15.03 17.49 17.91
C ALA A 77 14.83 15.96 17.77
N THR A 78 13.81 15.54 17.03
CA THR A 78 13.51 14.12 16.79
C THR A 78 14.45 13.50 15.77
N VAL A 79 14.85 14.25 14.73
CA VAL A 79 15.62 13.73 13.59
C VAL A 79 17.13 13.93 13.74
N ALA A 80 17.55 15.06 14.32
CA ALA A 80 18.97 15.42 14.49
C ALA A 80 19.41 15.43 15.96
N GLY A 81 18.48 15.38 16.92
CA GLY A 81 18.75 15.45 18.36
C GLY A 81 18.51 16.85 18.95
N PRO A 82 18.31 16.96 20.27
CA PRO A 82 17.83 18.19 20.93
C PRO A 82 18.79 19.39 20.85
N ASN A 83 20.09 19.13 20.61
CA ASN A 83 21.15 20.14 20.59
C ASN A 83 21.92 20.14 19.25
N ALA A 84 21.29 19.72 18.15
CA ALA A 84 21.95 19.74 16.85
C ALA A 84 22.01 21.16 16.29
N ASP A 85 23.23 21.66 16.01
CA ASP A 85 23.43 22.97 15.37
C ASP A 85 23.38 22.88 13.83
N SER A 86 23.59 21.68 13.28
CA SER A 86 23.55 21.41 11.83
C SER A 86 22.82 20.10 11.51
N MET A 87 22.31 20.00 10.27
CA MET A 87 21.58 18.85 9.75
C MET A 87 22.14 18.40 8.40
N THR A 88 22.22 17.10 8.20
CA THR A 88 22.53 16.50 6.89
C THR A 88 21.36 16.62 5.93
N LYS A 89 21.62 16.47 4.62
CA LYS A 89 20.60 16.50 3.56
C LYS A 89 19.41 15.60 3.84
N GLU A 90 19.70 14.36 4.24
CA GLU A 90 18.68 13.35 4.51
C GLU A 90 17.79 13.75 5.69
N GLN A 91 18.40 14.29 6.75
CA GLN A 91 17.68 14.79 7.93
C GLN A 91 16.82 16.00 7.59
N THR A 92 17.31 16.93 6.76
CA THR A 92 16.52 18.09 6.31
C THR A 92 15.32 17.66 5.48
N LEU A 93 15.52 16.75 4.52
CA LEU A 93 14.42 16.21 3.70
C LEU A 93 13.39 15.45 4.55
N ALA A 94 13.83 14.71 5.56
CA ALA A 94 12.95 14.03 6.51
C ALA A 94 12.09 15.03 7.30
N VAL A 95 12.67 16.09 7.85
CA VAL A 95 11.92 17.11 8.61
C VAL A 95 10.93 17.86 7.71
N VAL A 96 11.31 18.25 6.50
CA VAL A 96 10.39 18.88 5.53
C VAL A 96 9.25 17.93 5.15
N GLY A 97 9.55 16.65 4.94
CA GLY A 97 8.54 15.61 4.68
C GLY A 97 7.53 15.49 5.82
N MET A 98 8.00 15.43 7.07
CA MET A 98 7.14 15.35 8.25
C MET A 98 6.24 16.59 8.41
N LEU A 99 6.79 17.79 8.22
CA LEU A 99 6.04 19.04 8.31
C LEU A 99 4.98 19.16 7.20
N SER A 100 5.28 18.67 5.98
CA SER A 100 4.33 18.67 4.87
C SER A 100 3.16 17.69 5.08
N ALA A 101 3.42 16.55 5.71
CA ALA A 101 2.40 15.55 6.03
C ALA A 101 1.45 16.03 7.14
N ASP A 102 2.00 16.74 8.14
CA ASP A 102 1.22 17.31 9.24
C ASP A 102 0.33 18.49 8.77
N ALA A 103 0.84 19.32 7.84
CA ALA A 103 0.04 20.34 7.18
C ALA A 103 -1.14 19.75 6.38
N ALA A 104 -0.93 18.61 5.72
CA ALA A 104 -2.00 17.90 5.00
C ALA A 104 -3.05 17.32 5.95
N GLN A 105 -2.66 16.83 7.13
CA GLN A 105 -3.58 16.34 8.17
C GLN A 105 -4.35 17.50 8.84
N SER A 106 -3.69 18.64 9.09
CA SER A 106 -4.33 19.84 9.65
C SER A 106 -5.35 20.48 8.68
N LEU A 107 -5.04 20.51 7.37
CA LEU A 107 -6.01 20.94 6.34
C LEU A 107 -7.20 19.98 6.21
N ALA A 108 -6.98 18.67 6.42
CA ALA A 108 -8.07 17.70 6.46
C ALA A 108 -8.96 17.87 7.71
N ALA A 109 -8.38 18.25 8.85
CA ALA A 109 -9.11 18.55 10.08
C ALA A 109 -9.97 19.82 9.95
N LEU A 110 -9.43 20.89 9.36
CA LEU A 110 -10.18 22.15 9.13
C LEU A 110 -11.32 21.98 8.11
N ARG A 111 -11.22 21.02 7.18
CA ARG A 111 -12.30 20.71 6.23
C ARG A 111 -13.48 19.98 6.89
N ASN A 112 -13.30 19.43 8.09
CA ASN A 112 -14.31 18.67 8.82
C ASN A 112 -15.08 19.49 9.88
N GLU A 113 -14.71 20.74 10.16
CA GLU A 113 -15.38 21.57 11.18
C GLU A 113 -16.54 22.45 10.66
N PHE A 114 -16.79 22.48 9.35
CA PHE A 114 -17.95 23.19 8.76
C PHE A 114 -18.93 22.22 8.08
N SER A 115 -19.50 21.28 8.84
CA SER A 115 -20.82 20.71 8.55
C SER A 115 -21.46 20.13 9.81
N SER A 116 -22.52 20.78 10.27
CA SER A 116 -23.30 20.46 11.46
C SER A 116 -24.09 19.14 11.36
N ALA A 117 -24.02 18.36 12.46
CA ALA A 117 -25.04 17.60 13.23
C ALA A 117 -26.47 17.32 12.66
N PRO A 118 -27.30 16.51 13.35
CA PRO A 118 -27.22 15.06 13.51
C PRO A 118 -28.52 14.36 13.06
N SER A 119 -28.44 13.15 12.51
CA SER A 119 -29.62 12.26 12.46
C SER A 119 -29.21 10.80 12.58
N SER A 120 -29.74 10.21 13.63
CA SER A 120 -29.76 8.81 13.96
C SER A 120 -30.45 7.99 12.87
N THR A 121 -29.76 7.01 12.29
CA THR A 121 -30.41 5.75 11.93
C THR A 121 -29.39 4.62 12.01
N SER A 122 -29.78 3.63 12.79
CA SER A 122 -29.15 2.34 13.01
C SER A 122 -28.70 1.63 11.72
N LEU A 123 -27.42 1.26 11.66
CA LEU A 123 -27.03 0.03 10.97
C LEU A 123 -25.98 -0.68 11.82
N ALA A 124 -26.49 -1.63 12.58
CA ALA A 124 -25.72 -2.64 13.27
C ALA A 124 -25.00 -3.54 12.25
N GLY A 125 -23.81 -4.01 12.64
CA GLY A 125 -23.32 -5.31 12.17
C GLY A 125 -22.13 -5.29 11.24
N LEU A 126 -20.99 -4.74 11.68
CA LEU A 126 -19.69 -5.36 11.43
C LEU A 126 -18.89 -5.25 12.73
N SER A 127 -19.15 -6.20 13.61
CA SER A 127 -18.36 -6.47 14.80
C SER A 127 -16.91 -6.68 14.41
N ASP A 128 -16.11 -5.72 14.80
CA ASP A 128 -14.67 -5.81 14.97
C ASP A 128 -14.35 -7.06 15.81
N THR A 129 -14.01 -8.13 15.11
CA THR A 129 -13.53 -9.40 15.67
C THR A 129 -12.04 -9.52 15.37
N THR A 130 -11.27 -8.49 15.73
CA THR A 130 -9.84 -8.66 16.02
C THR A 130 -9.62 -8.94 17.51
N SER A 131 -10.39 -9.88 18.07
CA SER A 131 -10.00 -10.67 19.23
C SER A 131 -9.25 -11.92 18.76
N GLY A 132 -8.11 -11.72 18.11
CA GLY A 132 -7.26 -12.77 17.54
C GLY A 132 -5.98 -13.03 18.32
N GLY A 133 -5.96 -12.81 19.64
CA GLY A 133 -4.79 -13.02 20.51
C GLY A 133 -4.33 -14.48 20.69
N GLY A 134 -4.62 -15.38 19.74
CA GLY A 134 -4.44 -16.82 19.89
C GLY A 134 -3.59 -17.54 18.83
N GLN A 135 -3.22 -16.91 17.71
CA GLN A 135 -2.58 -17.62 16.58
C GLN A 135 -1.04 -17.55 16.51
N ALA A 136 -0.35 -16.97 17.49
CA ALA A 136 1.12 -16.98 17.53
C ALA A 136 1.75 -18.30 18.03
N ARG A 137 0.98 -19.41 18.06
CA ARG A 137 1.40 -20.68 18.70
C ARG A 137 1.84 -21.84 17.80
N PRO A 138 1.73 -21.85 16.44
CA PRO A 138 2.17 -23.01 15.67
C PRO A 138 3.69 -23.15 15.71
N PHE A 139 4.45 -22.10 15.40
CA PHE A 139 5.91 -22.15 15.40
C PHE A 139 6.53 -22.48 16.77
N ARG A 140 6.00 -21.93 17.87
CA ARG A 140 6.48 -22.25 19.22
C ARG A 140 6.30 -23.72 19.62
N ARG A 141 5.29 -24.39 19.07
CA ARG A 141 5.06 -25.83 19.36
C ARG A 141 6.00 -26.72 18.56
N ILE A 142 6.41 -26.32 17.36
CA ILE A 142 7.31 -27.09 16.50
C ILE A 142 8.72 -27.12 17.12
N LEU A 143 9.19 -25.97 17.61
CA LEU A 143 10.52 -25.85 18.24
C LEU A 143 10.71 -26.69 19.52
N THR A 144 9.63 -27.18 20.14
CA THR A 144 9.69 -27.87 21.44
C THR A 144 9.31 -29.35 21.38
N LYS A 145 8.54 -29.80 20.39
CA LYS A 145 8.00 -31.18 20.36
C LYS A 145 9.01 -32.28 20.06
N ASN A 146 10.04 -32.00 19.26
CA ASN A 146 10.95 -33.04 18.77
C ASN A 146 12.25 -33.21 19.60
N ARG A 147 12.40 -32.46 20.71
CA ARG A 147 13.69 -32.33 21.43
C ARG A 147 13.80 -33.06 22.76
N SER A 148 13.04 -34.14 22.93
CA SER A 148 13.08 -34.97 24.15
C SER A 148 14.48 -35.55 24.42
N TYR A 149 15.33 -35.73 23.40
CA TYR A 149 16.67 -36.29 23.55
C TYR A 149 17.65 -35.36 24.28
N LEU A 150 17.52 -34.03 24.13
CA LEU A 150 18.30 -33.05 24.90
C LEU A 150 17.84 -32.98 26.37
N GLU A 151 16.56 -33.25 26.63
CA GLU A 151 15.96 -33.13 27.97
C GLU A 151 16.11 -34.41 28.79
N THR A 152 16.15 -35.57 28.12
CA THR A 152 16.28 -36.89 28.76
C THR A 152 17.73 -37.40 28.75
N GLY A 153 18.63 -36.80 27.95
CA GLY A 153 20.03 -37.23 27.82
C GLY A 153 20.21 -38.65 27.26
N SER A 154 19.13 -39.26 26.78
CA SER A 154 19.10 -40.62 26.27
C SER A 154 18.87 -40.54 24.77
N LEU A 155 19.97 -40.57 24.01
CA LEU A 155 19.91 -40.99 22.61
C LEU A 155 19.42 -42.43 22.62
N HIS A 156 18.40 -42.74 21.83
CA HIS A 156 17.85 -44.09 21.75
C HIS A 156 18.87 -45.01 21.07
N VAL A 157 19.85 -45.46 21.85
CA VAL A 157 20.81 -46.47 21.40
C VAL A 157 20.07 -47.80 21.37
N ASP A 158 20.24 -48.52 20.27
CA ASP A 158 19.63 -49.82 20.07
C ASP A 158 20.14 -50.79 21.16
N GLU A 159 19.28 -51.11 22.12
CA GLU A 159 19.58 -51.95 23.28
C GLU A 159 20.13 -53.32 22.84
N ALA A 160 19.67 -53.83 21.70
CA ALA A 160 20.18 -55.07 21.12
C ALA A 160 21.65 -54.95 20.67
N VAL A 161 22.05 -53.79 20.12
CA VAL A 161 23.43 -53.51 19.70
C VAL A 161 24.33 -53.38 20.93
N LEU A 162 23.87 -52.72 22.00
CA LEU A 162 24.60 -52.62 23.26
C LEU A 162 24.82 -53.98 23.91
N GLN A 163 23.78 -54.81 23.98
CA GLN A 163 23.89 -56.18 24.50
C GLN A 163 24.83 -57.04 23.67
N TYR A 164 24.83 -56.88 22.35
CA TYR A 164 25.76 -57.59 21.46
C TYR A 164 27.21 -57.13 21.66
N MET A 165 27.45 -55.82 21.81
CA MET A 165 28.77 -55.27 22.13
C MET A 165 29.27 -55.79 23.49
N SER A 166 28.42 -55.84 24.52
CA SER A 166 28.78 -56.40 25.83
C SER A 166 29.21 -57.87 25.73
N LYS A 167 28.44 -58.69 25.00
CA LYS A 167 28.77 -60.11 24.74
C LYS A 167 30.10 -60.27 24.00
N LEU A 168 30.39 -59.40 23.03
CA LEU A 168 31.68 -59.39 22.30
C LEU A 168 32.84 -58.98 23.20
N GLU A 169 32.65 -58.03 24.12
CA GLU A 169 33.66 -57.64 25.10
C GLU A 169 33.98 -58.77 26.08
N GLU A 170 32.96 -59.47 26.58
CA GLU A 170 33.13 -60.66 27.42
C GLU A 170 33.83 -61.80 26.68
N HIS A 171 33.48 -62.02 25.41
CA HIS A 171 34.15 -63.00 24.55
C HIS A 171 35.62 -62.66 24.34
N ARG A 172 35.94 -61.39 24.06
CA ARG A 172 37.32 -60.90 23.95
C ARG A 172 38.12 -61.18 25.23
N ARG A 173 37.57 -60.81 26.39
CA ARG A 173 38.22 -61.06 27.71
C ARG A 173 38.47 -62.54 27.96
N ARG A 174 37.53 -63.42 27.60
CA ARG A 174 37.71 -64.88 27.70
C ARG A 174 38.84 -65.39 26.79
N CYS A 175 38.85 -64.96 25.54
CA CYS A 175 39.92 -65.33 24.60
C CYS A 175 41.31 -64.84 25.05
N GLU A 176 41.39 -63.64 25.65
CA GLU A 176 42.62 -63.09 26.22
C GLU A 176 43.11 -63.93 27.41
N ALA A 177 42.21 -64.35 28.30
CA ALA A 177 42.54 -65.19 29.45
C ALA A 177 43.01 -66.61 29.07
N GLU A 178 42.48 -67.16 27.97
CA GLU A 178 42.83 -68.47 27.44
C GLU A 178 44.06 -68.47 26.51
N GLY A 179 44.64 -67.30 26.21
CA GLY A 179 45.79 -67.16 25.30
C GLY A 179 45.44 -67.22 23.80
N ARG A 180 44.16 -67.18 23.44
CA ARG A 180 43.66 -67.20 22.05
C ARG A 180 43.66 -65.79 21.43
N TYR A 181 44.84 -65.21 21.24
CA TYR A 181 44.99 -63.80 20.83
C TYR A 181 44.45 -63.47 19.43
N GLN A 182 44.46 -64.43 18.49
CA GLN A 182 43.92 -64.20 17.15
C GLN A 182 42.40 -63.97 17.19
N GLU A 183 41.67 -64.75 17.98
CA GLU A 183 40.22 -64.59 18.17
C GLU A 183 39.90 -63.30 18.93
N ALA A 184 40.69 -62.96 19.96
CA ALA A 184 40.57 -61.69 20.67
C ALA A 184 40.76 -60.48 19.75
N LYS A 185 41.72 -60.55 18.81
CA LYS A 185 41.96 -59.50 17.82
C LYS A 185 40.77 -59.32 16.87
N VAL A 186 40.14 -60.41 16.43
CA VAL A 186 38.94 -60.36 15.58
C VAL A 186 37.76 -59.77 16.34
N ALA A 187 37.53 -60.17 17.59
CA ALA A 187 36.49 -59.60 18.44
C ALA A 187 36.71 -58.10 18.73
N ALA A 188 37.95 -57.69 18.98
CA ALA A 188 38.32 -56.28 19.16
C ALA A 188 38.07 -55.46 17.89
N LYS A 189 38.41 -55.98 16.71
CA LYS A 189 38.11 -55.32 15.43
C LYS A 189 36.60 -55.17 15.23
N ARG A 190 35.83 -56.24 15.47
CA ARG A 190 34.36 -56.19 15.33
C ARG A 190 33.71 -55.20 16.29
N LEU A 191 34.22 -55.07 17.52
CA LEU A 191 33.79 -54.05 18.47
C LEU A 191 34.08 -52.63 17.96
N ALA A 192 35.25 -52.40 17.37
CA ALA A 192 35.57 -51.10 16.77
C ALA A 192 34.61 -50.78 15.61
N ASP A 193 34.39 -51.73 14.70
CA ASP A 193 33.48 -51.57 13.55
C ASP A 193 32.02 -51.28 13.99
N LEU A 194 31.54 -51.95 15.04
CA LEU A 194 30.20 -51.72 15.60
C LEU A 194 30.08 -50.34 16.26
N ARG A 195 31.12 -49.90 16.97
CA ARG A 195 31.15 -48.55 17.58
C ARG A 195 31.11 -47.47 16.51
N THR A 196 31.91 -47.60 15.44
CA THR A 196 31.90 -46.65 14.33
C THR A 196 30.54 -46.64 13.63
N ALA A 197 29.96 -47.80 13.35
CA ALA A 197 28.64 -47.88 12.73
C ALA A 197 27.53 -47.26 13.59
N GLN A 198 27.58 -47.45 14.92
CA GLN A 198 26.62 -46.83 15.83
C GLN A 198 26.76 -45.31 15.88
N VAL A 199 27.99 -44.80 15.90
CA VAL A 199 28.28 -43.37 15.83
C VAL A 199 27.71 -42.75 14.55
N ASP A 200 27.96 -43.39 13.41
CA ASP A 200 27.48 -42.89 12.12
C ASP A 200 25.95 -42.94 12.01
N ARG A 201 25.33 -43.99 12.54
CA ARG A 201 23.86 -44.08 12.65
C ARG A 201 23.28 -42.92 13.46
N LEU A 202 23.84 -42.61 14.63
CA LEU A 202 23.37 -41.50 15.46
C LEU A 202 23.51 -40.14 14.77
N ARG A 203 24.61 -39.92 14.03
CA ARG A 203 24.79 -38.70 13.22
C ARG A 203 23.75 -38.61 12.11
N GLN A 204 23.46 -39.71 11.41
CA GLN A 204 22.47 -39.76 10.34
C GLN A 204 21.05 -39.52 10.88
N GLU A 205 20.69 -40.14 11.99
CA GLU A 205 19.38 -39.93 12.63
C GLU A 205 19.21 -38.47 13.09
N LEU A 206 20.25 -37.86 13.66
CA LEU A 206 20.22 -36.44 14.02
C LEU A 206 20.03 -35.56 12.77
N ALA A 207 20.85 -35.75 11.73
CA ALA A 207 20.73 -34.99 10.49
C ALA A 207 19.35 -35.14 9.83
N SER A 208 18.81 -36.36 9.79
CA SER A 208 17.47 -36.64 9.26
C SER A 208 16.38 -35.93 10.07
N ASN A 209 16.52 -35.87 11.39
CA ASN A 209 15.57 -35.14 12.23
C ASN A 209 15.66 -33.62 12.01
N GLN A 210 16.86 -33.08 11.86
CA GLN A 210 17.07 -31.65 11.59
C GLN A 210 16.46 -31.23 10.25
N VAL A 211 16.63 -32.04 9.20
CA VAL A 211 15.98 -31.84 7.90
C VAL A 211 14.45 -31.86 8.04
N ARG A 212 13.90 -32.86 8.71
CA ARG A 212 12.45 -32.96 8.95
C ARG A 212 11.90 -31.75 9.71
N GLU A 213 12.61 -31.25 10.73
CA GLU A 213 12.20 -30.06 11.47
C GLU A 213 12.15 -28.81 10.58
N LEU A 214 13.13 -28.64 9.68
CA LEU A 214 13.12 -27.55 8.71
C LEU A 214 11.95 -27.67 7.72
N GLU A 215 11.70 -28.86 7.20
CA GLU A 215 10.57 -29.15 6.31
C GLU A 215 9.23 -28.87 6.99
N GLU A 216 9.07 -29.26 8.26
CA GLU A 216 7.86 -28.97 9.05
C GLU A 216 7.64 -27.45 9.24
N VAL A 217 8.70 -26.70 9.55
CA VAL A 217 8.64 -25.24 9.69
C VAL A 217 8.31 -24.57 8.36
N GLN A 218 8.89 -25.04 7.26
CA GLN A 218 8.61 -24.54 5.91
C GLN A 218 7.16 -24.82 5.50
N ALA A 219 6.67 -26.05 5.68
CA ALA A 219 5.30 -26.42 5.32
C ALA A 219 4.26 -25.56 6.07
N VAL A 220 4.50 -25.29 7.37
CA VAL A 220 3.63 -24.41 8.16
C VAL A 220 3.68 -22.97 7.67
N PHE A 221 4.87 -22.45 7.32
CA PHE A 221 5.00 -21.12 6.75
C PHE A 221 4.28 -20.97 5.40
N GLU A 222 4.37 -21.96 4.53
CA GLU A 222 3.68 -21.99 3.23
C GLU A 222 2.16 -22.02 3.42
N GLU A 223 1.65 -22.86 4.34
CA GLU A 223 0.23 -22.93 4.66
C GLU A 223 -0.30 -21.60 5.22
N GLU A 224 0.42 -20.98 6.16
CA GLU A 224 0.05 -19.68 6.72
C GLU A 224 0.11 -18.55 5.69
N THR A 225 1.08 -18.59 4.78
CA THR A 225 1.24 -17.63 3.70
C THR A 225 0.10 -17.76 2.68
N ALA A 226 -0.31 -18.99 2.35
CA ALA A 226 -1.48 -19.22 1.50
C ALA A 226 -2.77 -18.69 2.15
N LYS A 227 -3.02 -19.01 3.43
CA LYS A 227 -4.17 -18.48 4.18
C LYS A 227 -4.17 -16.95 4.24
N PHE A 228 -3.00 -16.37 4.46
CA PHE A 228 -2.80 -14.93 4.48
C PHE A 228 -3.16 -14.26 3.16
N HIS A 229 -2.63 -14.79 2.05
CA HIS A 229 -2.93 -14.27 0.72
C HIS A 229 -4.42 -14.38 0.42
N HIS A 230 -5.04 -15.51 0.73
CA HIS A 230 -6.48 -15.69 0.56
C HIS A 230 -7.31 -14.63 1.31
N ILE A 231 -6.97 -14.34 2.57
CA ILE A 231 -7.65 -13.31 3.37
C ILE A 231 -7.47 -11.92 2.73
N TRP A 232 -6.27 -11.59 2.26
CA TRP A 232 -6.01 -10.31 1.62
C TRP A 232 -6.69 -10.17 0.25
N ASP A 233 -6.71 -11.24 -0.54
CA ASP A 233 -7.41 -11.26 -1.83
C ASP A 233 -8.90 -11.01 -1.63
N ASN A 234 -9.52 -11.67 -0.63
CA ASN A 234 -10.91 -11.42 -0.27
C ASN A 234 -11.12 -9.97 0.20
N ARG A 235 -10.24 -9.43 1.05
CA ARG A 235 -10.33 -8.04 1.52
C ARG A 235 -10.26 -7.03 0.39
N ILE A 236 -9.34 -7.21 -0.56
CA ILE A 236 -9.21 -6.34 -1.74
C ILE A 236 -10.44 -6.49 -2.63
N LYS A 237 -10.91 -7.72 -2.86
CA LYS A 237 -12.12 -7.98 -3.64
C LYS A 237 -13.35 -7.30 -3.04
N ASP A 238 -13.54 -7.39 -1.73
CA ASP A 238 -14.66 -6.76 -1.02
C ASP A 238 -14.58 -5.24 -1.12
N TYR A 239 -13.38 -4.67 -0.98
CA TYR A 239 -13.16 -3.23 -1.17
C TYR A 239 -13.55 -2.79 -2.59
N LEU A 240 -13.08 -3.51 -3.62
CA LEU A 240 -13.40 -3.21 -5.01
C LEU A 240 -14.90 -3.36 -5.31
N ALA A 241 -15.55 -4.38 -4.77
CA ALA A 241 -16.99 -4.57 -4.90
C ALA A 241 -17.78 -3.42 -4.25
N ASN A 242 -17.37 -2.97 -3.07
CA ASN A 242 -17.99 -1.83 -2.39
C ASN A 242 -17.77 -0.51 -3.15
N MET A 243 -16.58 -0.29 -3.69
CA MET A 243 -16.30 0.87 -4.55
C MET A 243 -17.14 0.84 -5.84
N ALA A 244 -17.29 -0.33 -6.47
CA ALA A 244 -18.14 -0.48 -7.66
C ALA A 244 -19.61 -0.17 -7.36
N LYS A 245 -20.13 -0.63 -6.21
CA LYS A 245 -21.48 -0.28 -5.75
C LYS A 245 -21.64 1.22 -5.53
N ALA A 246 -20.71 1.86 -4.83
CA ALA A 246 -20.74 3.31 -4.59
C ALA A 246 -20.71 4.12 -5.90
N VAL A 247 -19.95 3.65 -6.89
CA VAL A 247 -19.92 4.26 -8.22
C VAL A 247 -21.27 4.13 -8.93
N GLU A 248 -21.90 2.96 -8.85
CA GLU A 248 -23.21 2.74 -9.50
C GLU A 248 -24.33 3.54 -8.82
N GLU A 249 -24.33 3.61 -7.49
CA GLU A 249 -25.25 4.46 -6.72
C GLU A 249 -25.09 5.94 -7.08
N LEU A 250 -23.84 6.42 -7.24
CA LEU A 250 -23.57 7.80 -7.65
C LEU A 250 -24.11 8.07 -9.06
N LYS A 251 -23.88 7.16 -10.02
CA LYS A 251 -24.41 7.29 -11.38
C LYS A 251 -25.93 7.31 -11.40
N CYS A 252 -26.58 6.40 -10.68
CA CYS A 252 -28.04 6.35 -10.56
C CYS A 252 -28.57 7.68 -9.98
N SER A 253 -27.96 8.19 -8.91
CA SER A 253 -28.28 9.49 -8.34
C SER A 253 -28.11 10.63 -9.33
N HIS A 254 -26.99 10.69 -10.06
CA HIS A 254 -26.71 11.71 -11.08
C HIS A 254 -27.73 11.70 -12.22
N THR A 255 -28.09 10.52 -12.73
CA THR A 255 -29.10 10.39 -13.80
C THR A 255 -30.48 10.85 -13.34
N SER A 256 -30.91 10.49 -12.13
CA SER A 256 -32.17 10.94 -11.54
C SER A 256 -32.20 12.46 -11.31
N GLN A 257 -31.12 13.01 -10.75
CA GLN A 257 -30.98 14.47 -10.55
C GLN A 257 -31.02 15.24 -11.87
N LEU A 258 -30.33 14.74 -12.90
CA LEU A 258 -30.31 15.36 -14.22
C LEU A 258 -31.69 15.35 -14.85
N ALA A 259 -32.41 14.22 -14.78
CA ALA A 259 -33.77 14.10 -15.30
C ALA A 259 -34.72 15.09 -14.61
N ALA A 260 -34.71 15.14 -13.27
CA ALA A 260 -35.53 16.07 -12.49
C ALA A 260 -35.19 17.54 -12.80
N TYR A 261 -33.90 17.86 -12.99
CA TYR A 261 -33.47 19.21 -13.33
C TYR A 261 -33.90 19.64 -14.73
N VAL A 262 -33.83 18.73 -15.70
CA VAL A 262 -34.32 18.98 -17.06
C VAL A 262 -35.83 19.19 -17.06
N GLU A 263 -36.60 18.39 -16.31
CA GLU A 263 -38.05 18.56 -16.16
C GLU A 263 -38.38 19.92 -15.52
N GLU A 264 -37.65 20.34 -14.48
CA GLU A 264 -37.83 21.63 -13.83
C GLU A 264 -37.57 22.80 -14.79
N LEU A 265 -36.52 22.70 -15.62
CA LEU A 265 -36.23 23.67 -16.66
C LEU A 265 -37.37 23.70 -17.69
N GLN A 266 -37.81 22.55 -18.20
CA GLN A 266 -38.93 22.46 -19.15
C GLN A 266 -40.21 23.10 -18.61
N ARG A 267 -40.51 22.94 -17.31
CA ARG A 267 -41.66 23.60 -16.66
C ARG A 267 -41.54 25.13 -16.64
N LYS A 268 -40.31 25.65 -16.61
CA LYS A 268 -39.99 27.08 -16.65
C LYS A 268 -39.84 27.65 -18.07
N ARG A 269 -40.15 26.85 -19.11
CA ARG A 269 -40.07 27.29 -20.51
C ARG A 269 -41.01 28.49 -20.77
N PRO A 270 -40.51 29.62 -21.31
CA PRO A 270 -41.35 30.76 -21.64
C PRO A 270 -42.42 30.37 -22.65
N THR A 271 -43.70 30.56 -22.29
CA THR A 271 -44.83 30.32 -23.20
C THR A 271 -45.17 31.55 -24.05
N ARG A 272 -44.72 32.75 -23.62
CA ARG A 272 -45.01 34.02 -24.28
C ARG A 272 -43.78 34.92 -24.28
N ALA A 273 -43.46 35.46 -25.45
CA ALA A 273 -42.48 36.52 -25.59
C ALA A 273 -42.96 37.78 -24.86
N ARG A 274 -42.02 38.52 -24.26
CA ARG A 274 -42.31 39.87 -23.78
C ARG A 274 -42.43 40.78 -25.02
N PRO A 275 -43.60 41.38 -25.29
CA PRO A 275 -43.78 42.14 -26.51
C PRO A 275 -42.82 43.33 -26.54
N SER A 276 -42.12 43.53 -27.66
CA SER A 276 -41.28 44.70 -27.83
C SER A 276 -42.12 45.96 -27.93
N ARG A 277 -41.44 47.09 -27.71
CA ARG A 277 -42.01 48.41 -27.92
C ARG A 277 -42.48 48.61 -29.36
N GLU A 278 -41.79 48.04 -30.33
CA GLU A 278 -42.12 48.16 -31.75
C GLU A 278 -43.38 47.37 -32.09
N TYR A 279 -43.50 46.14 -31.59
CA TYR A 279 -44.73 45.35 -31.71
C TYR A 279 -45.95 46.09 -31.14
N LEU A 280 -45.81 46.66 -29.94
CA LEU A 280 -46.89 47.42 -29.29
C LEU A 280 -47.27 48.65 -30.12
N ALA A 281 -46.30 49.38 -30.68
CA ALA A 281 -46.54 50.52 -31.56
C ALA A 281 -47.29 50.09 -32.85
N GLN A 282 -46.93 48.97 -33.47
CA GLN A 282 -47.64 48.46 -34.65
C GLN A 282 -49.08 48.04 -34.32
N ARG A 283 -49.33 47.48 -33.13
CA ARG A 283 -50.70 47.20 -32.67
C ARG A 283 -51.52 48.47 -32.45
N GLU A 284 -50.93 49.53 -31.90
CA GLU A 284 -51.62 50.83 -31.80
C GLU A 284 -51.96 51.42 -33.17
N VAL A 285 -51.05 51.34 -34.14
CA VAL A 285 -51.29 51.80 -35.52
C VAL A 285 -52.40 50.98 -36.17
N GLN A 286 -52.39 49.65 -36.00
CA GLN A 286 -53.44 48.77 -36.48
C GLN A 286 -54.82 49.18 -35.92
N ASP A 287 -54.92 49.42 -34.61
CA ASP A 287 -56.17 49.82 -33.96
C ASP A 287 -56.69 51.17 -34.47
N LYS A 288 -55.79 52.14 -34.68
CA LYS A 288 -56.13 53.44 -35.28
C LYS A 288 -56.66 53.27 -36.70
N LEU A 289 -56.01 52.43 -37.53
CA LEU A 289 -56.45 52.16 -38.91
C LEU A 289 -57.78 51.40 -38.96
N ALA A 290 -58.01 50.47 -38.03
CA ALA A 290 -59.27 49.75 -37.92
C ALA A 290 -60.43 50.67 -37.53
N LYS A 291 -60.22 51.59 -36.57
CA LYS A 291 -61.19 52.62 -36.18
C LYS A 291 -61.53 53.56 -37.34
N ALA A 292 -60.57 53.83 -38.23
CA ALA A 292 -60.76 54.63 -39.44
C ALA A 292 -61.36 53.84 -40.63
N GLN A 293 -61.77 52.57 -40.44
CA GLN A 293 -62.33 51.68 -41.48
C GLN A 293 -61.40 51.39 -42.68
N LEU A 294 -60.09 51.61 -42.54
CA LEU A 294 -59.10 51.32 -43.58
C LEU A 294 -58.58 49.88 -43.48
N TYR A 295 -59.49 48.91 -43.65
CA TYR A 295 -59.22 47.49 -43.38
C TYR A 295 -58.02 46.92 -44.16
N GLY A 296 -57.85 47.29 -45.44
CA GLY A 296 -56.75 46.80 -46.26
C GLY A 296 -55.36 47.20 -45.72
N ARG A 297 -55.23 48.40 -45.13
CA ARG A 297 -53.98 48.85 -44.50
C ARG A 297 -53.81 48.21 -43.12
N ALA A 298 -54.90 48.12 -42.35
CA ALA A 298 -54.87 47.47 -41.03
C ALA A 298 -54.42 46.00 -41.11
N THR A 299 -54.85 45.24 -42.12
CA THR A 299 -54.41 43.85 -42.33
C THR A 299 -52.91 43.74 -42.60
N LYS A 300 -52.33 44.67 -43.39
CA LYS A 300 -50.87 44.69 -43.62
C LYS A 300 -50.09 44.96 -42.34
N VAL A 301 -50.52 45.94 -41.55
CA VAL A 301 -49.89 46.26 -40.25
C VAL A 301 -50.04 45.10 -39.27
N LYS A 302 -51.20 44.42 -39.24
CA LYS A 302 -51.41 43.21 -38.45
C LYS A 302 -50.40 42.13 -38.81
N ASN A 303 -50.25 41.80 -40.10
CA ASN A 303 -49.32 40.74 -40.53
C ASN A 303 -47.88 41.09 -40.14
N MET A 304 -47.46 42.34 -40.35
CA MET A 304 -46.14 42.81 -39.95
C MET A 304 -45.93 42.75 -38.43
N ALA A 305 -46.95 43.11 -37.62
CA ALA A 305 -46.89 42.96 -36.17
C ALA A 305 -46.83 41.49 -35.73
N ASP A 306 -47.58 40.60 -36.39
CA ASP A 306 -47.58 39.17 -36.11
C ASP A 306 -46.21 38.53 -36.46
N GLU A 307 -45.58 38.95 -37.58
CA GLU A 307 -44.22 38.55 -37.96
C GLU A 307 -43.17 39.02 -36.93
N LEU A 308 -43.25 40.28 -36.49
CA LEU A 308 -42.37 40.81 -35.43
C LEU A 308 -42.51 40.03 -34.12
N TYR A 309 -43.75 39.72 -33.71
CA TYR A 309 -44.00 38.94 -32.50
C TYR A 309 -43.46 37.51 -32.62
N GLN A 310 -43.56 36.89 -33.79
CA GLN A 310 -42.98 35.57 -34.04
C GLN A 310 -41.45 35.60 -33.91
N ALA A 311 -40.78 36.58 -34.51
CA ALA A 311 -39.33 36.74 -34.38
C ALA A 311 -38.90 36.99 -32.91
N GLU A 312 -39.66 37.79 -32.15
CA GLU A 312 -39.43 37.98 -30.72
C GLU A 312 -39.65 36.70 -29.90
N MET A 313 -40.67 35.91 -30.25
CA MET A 313 -40.88 34.61 -29.65
C MET A 313 -39.72 33.66 -29.93
N GLU A 314 -39.25 33.59 -31.16
CA GLU A 314 -38.12 32.73 -31.53
C GLU A 314 -36.84 33.14 -30.80
N THR A 315 -36.54 34.45 -30.73
CA THR A 315 -35.35 34.94 -30.02
C THR A 315 -35.43 34.67 -28.51
N THR A 316 -36.60 34.84 -27.89
CA THR A 316 -36.80 34.53 -26.46
C THR A 316 -36.68 33.03 -26.18
N LEU A 317 -37.22 32.16 -27.05
CA LEU A 317 -37.05 30.72 -26.96
C LEU A 317 -35.59 30.30 -27.17
N ALA A 318 -34.91 30.84 -28.17
CA ALA A 318 -33.50 30.54 -28.44
C ALA A 318 -32.59 30.97 -27.28
N ALA A 319 -32.82 32.16 -26.70
CA ALA A 319 -32.08 32.63 -25.53
C ALA A 319 -32.31 31.72 -24.31
N TRP A 320 -33.56 31.31 -24.08
CA TRP A 320 -33.90 30.38 -23.00
C TRP A 320 -33.28 28.99 -23.20
N GLU A 321 -33.29 28.46 -24.42
CA GLU A 321 -32.66 27.18 -24.75
C GLU A 321 -31.14 27.23 -24.55
N ALA A 322 -30.49 28.33 -24.93
CA ALA A 322 -29.06 28.54 -24.69
C ALA A 322 -28.73 28.59 -23.20
N GLU A 323 -29.53 29.33 -22.41
CA GLU A 323 -29.38 29.41 -20.96
C GLU A 323 -29.61 28.04 -20.28
N SER A 324 -30.63 27.31 -20.71
CA SER A 324 -30.96 25.97 -20.24
C SER A 324 -29.81 24.99 -20.51
N LYS A 325 -29.25 24.99 -21.73
CA LYS A 325 -28.08 24.18 -22.10
C LYS A 325 -26.87 24.49 -21.23
N LEU A 326 -26.59 25.76 -20.96
CA LEU A 326 -25.47 26.16 -20.10
C LEU A 326 -25.66 25.66 -18.66
N LYS A 327 -26.88 25.73 -18.13
CA LYS A 327 -27.21 25.23 -16.79
C LYS A 327 -27.05 23.71 -16.69
N ILE A 328 -27.53 22.98 -17.68
CA ILE A 328 -27.38 21.51 -17.77
C ILE A 328 -25.90 21.15 -17.84
N ALA A 329 -25.12 21.79 -18.72
CA ALA A 329 -23.70 21.54 -18.86
C ALA A 329 -22.93 21.82 -17.55
N LYS A 330 -23.31 22.86 -16.82
CA LYS A 330 -22.72 23.18 -15.51
C LYS A 330 -23.02 22.09 -14.46
N LEU A 331 -24.23 21.52 -14.46
CA LEU A 331 -24.57 20.41 -13.56
C LEU A 331 -23.79 19.14 -13.93
N GLN A 332 -23.73 18.81 -15.22
CA GLN A 332 -22.97 17.65 -15.71
C GLN A 332 -21.47 17.76 -15.40
N ALA A 333 -20.88 18.96 -15.54
CA ALA A 333 -19.48 19.19 -15.17
C ALA A 333 -19.22 18.91 -13.68
N LYS A 334 -20.14 19.33 -12.79
CA LYS A 334 -20.04 19.01 -11.35
C LYS A 334 -20.13 17.50 -11.11
N GLN A 335 -21.12 16.84 -11.72
CA GLN A 335 -21.29 15.38 -11.62
C GLN A 335 -20.03 14.64 -12.08
N GLN A 336 -19.41 15.07 -13.18
CA GLN A 336 -18.16 14.51 -13.68
C GLN A 336 -17.03 14.67 -12.67
N THR A 337 -16.87 15.84 -12.06
CA THR A 337 -15.83 16.05 -11.03
C THR A 337 -16.06 15.17 -9.79
N GLU A 338 -17.30 14.99 -9.33
CA GLU A 338 -17.63 14.10 -8.21
C GLU A 338 -17.29 12.64 -8.53
N TYR A 339 -17.61 12.21 -9.75
CA TYR A 339 -17.29 10.88 -10.24
C TYR A 339 -15.78 10.63 -10.28
N GLU A 340 -15.01 11.56 -10.83
CA GLU A 340 -13.55 11.48 -10.90
C GLU A 340 -12.91 11.44 -9.50
N VAL A 341 -13.39 12.27 -8.57
CA VAL A 341 -12.92 12.26 -7.18
C VAL A 341 -13.18 10.91 -6.52
N LEU A 342 -14.36 10.32 -6.74
CA LEU A 342 -14.68 9.01 -6.19
C LEU A 342 -13.80 7.90 -6.80
N GLN A 343 -13.56 7.93 -8.10
CA GLN A 343 -12.64 7.01 -8.77
C GLN A 343 -11.21 7.13 -8.23
N GLN A 344 -10.69 8.35 -8.10
CA GLN A 344 -9.35 8.59 -7.56
C GLN A 344 -9.24 8.10 -6.11
N ARG A 345 -10.28 8.30 -5.30
CA ARG A 345 -10.33 7.76 -3.94
C ARG A 345 -10.30 6.22 -3.94
N GLY A 346 -11.04 5.59 -4.85
CA GLY A 346 -11.04 4.14 -5.04
C GLY A 346 -9.65 3.60 -5.42
N ALA A 347 -8.98 4.26 -6.38
CA ALA A 347 -7.63 3.90 -6.80
C ALA A 347 -6.63 4.03 -5.65
N LYS A 348 -6.60 5.18 -4.96
CA LYS A 348 -5.71 5.42 -3.81
C LYS A 348 -5.96 4.40 -2.70
N GLY A 349 -7.21 4.11 -2.35
CA GLY A 349 -7.52 3.15 -1.31
C GLY A 349 -7.13 1.71 -1.67
N ARG A 350 -7.21 1.32 -2.95
CA ARG A 350 -6.67 0.04 -3.43
C ARG A 350 -5.16 0.00 -3.27
N ASP A 351 -4.45 1.03 -3.75
CA ASP A 351 -3.00 1.08 -3.71
C ASP A 351 -2.47 1.09 -2.25
N GLU A 352 -3.19 1.75 -1.33
CA GLU A 352 -2.92 1.70 0.11
C GLU A 352 -3.10 0.29 0.72
N LEU A 353 -4.11 -0.47 0.28
CA LEU A 353 -4.31 -1.85 0.72
C LEU A 353 -3.20 -2.77 0.20
N GLU A 354 -2.78 -2.59 -1.06
CA GLU A 354 -1.65 -3.32 -1.64
C GLU A 354 -0.35 -3.02 -0.91
N LEU A 355 -0.07 -1.75 -0.60
CA LEU A 355 1.11 -1.36 0.18
C LEU A 355 1.10 -2.01 1.57
N LYS A 356 -0.06 -2.05 2.25
CA LYS A 356 -0.21 -2.72 3.55
C LYS A 356 0.02 -4.23 3.44
N ARG A 357 -0.47 -4.88 2.37
CA ARG A 357 -0.23 -6.30 2.09
C ARG A 357 1.26 -6.57 1.95
N VAL A 358 1.98 -5.79 1.14
CA VAL A 358 3.43 -5.93 0.93
C VAL A 358 4.19 -5.79 2.25
N ALA A 359 3.93 -4.72 3.01
CA ALA A 359 4.60 -4.50 4.29
C ALA A 359 4.30 -5.61 5.34
N GLU A 360 3.13 -6.23 5.30
CA GLU A 360 2.83 -7.37 6.18
C GLU A 360 3.48 -8.68 5.68
N THR A 361 3.55 -8.92 4.36
CA THR A 361 4.29 -10.04 3.77
C THR A 361 5.78 -9.97 4.14
N GLU A 362 6.39 -8.79 4.03
CA GLU A 362 7.80 -8.59 4.42
C GLU A 362 8.02 -8.92 5.89
N ARG A 363 7.17 -8.42 6.79
CA ARG A 363 7.25 -8.74 8.23
C ARG A 363 7.09 -10.23 8.51
N ARG A 364 6.22 -10.94 7.80
CA ARG A 364 6.08 -12.40 7.92
C ARG A 364 7.33 -13.14 7.46
N THR A 365 7.88 -12.72 6.32
CA THR A 365 9.11 -13.29 5.76
C THR A 365 10.30 -13.11 6.71
N LEU A 366 10.45 -11.92 7.30
CA LEU A 366 11.49 -11.66 8.31
C LEU A 366 11.33 -12.54 9.55
N ARG A 367 10.09 -12.70 10.05
CA ARG A 367 9.82 -13.60 11.18
C ARG A 367 10.18 -15.05 10.86
N PHE A 368 9.81 -15.54 9.68
CA PHE A 368 10.19 -16.89 9.22
C PHE A 368 11.70 -17.05 9.15
N ARG A 369 12.41 -16.09 8.56
CA ARG A 369 13.88 -16.11 8.49
C ARG A 369 14.52 -16.16 9.87
N ASN A 370 13.99 -15.41 10.84
CA ASN A 370 14.49 -15.45 12.22
C ASN A 370 14.26 -16.83 12.86
N ILE A 371 13.08 -17.42 12.68
CA ILE A 371 12.77 -18.77 13.19
C ILE A 371 13.70 -19.83 12.58
N VAL A 372 13.94 -19.77 11.27
CA VAL A 372 14.88 -20.67 10.59
C VAL A 372 16.29 -20.49 11.13
N SER A 373 16.76 -19.25 11.26
CA SER A 373 18.09 -18.97 11.83
C SER A 373 18.23 -19.46 13.27
N GLU A 374 17.20 -19.32 14.11
CA GLU A 374 17.20 -19.85 15.47
C GLU A 374 17.25 -21.37 15.46
N LEU A 375 16.45 -22.01 14.60
CA LEU A 375 16.41 -23.47 14.46
C LEU A 375 17.78 -24.02 14.02
N GLU A 376 18.43 -23.39 13.04
CA GLU A 376 19.79 -23.76 12.60
C GLU A 376 20.83 -23.58 13.70
N GLN A 377 20.75 -22.51 14.51
CA GLN A 377 21.64 -22.34 15.66
C GLN A 377 21.46 -23.46 16.68
N LEU A 378 20.21 -23.88 16.90
CA LEU A 378 19.89 -24.98 17.79
C LEU A 378 20.41 -26.32 17.24
N HIS A 379 20.27 -26.56 15.94
CA HIS A 379 20.84 -27.74 15.25
C HIS A 379 22.36 -27.83 15.39
N LYS A 380 23.06 -26.68 15.31
CA LYS A 380 24.52 -26.61 15.56
C LYS A 380 24.87 -26.99 17.00
N LEU A 381 24.08 -26.54 17.97
CA LEU A 381 24.27 -26.90 19.38
C LEU A 381 24.00 -28.40 19.62
N GLU A 382 22.99 -28.97 18.97
CA GLU A 382 22.69 -30.41 19.04
C GLU A 382 23.84 -31.25 18.48
N LEU A 383 24.40 -30.86 17.34
CA LEU A 383 25.59 -31.49 16.76
C LEU A 383 26.78 -31.44 17.72
N ALA A 384 27.08 -30.25 18.26
CA ALA A 384 28.17 -30.10 19.22
C ALA A 384 27.95 -30.95 20.49
N HIS A 385 26.71 -31.09 20.96
CA HIS A 385 26.41 -31.98 22.09
C HIS A 385 26.59 -33.46 21.73
N LEU A 386 26.16 -33.88 20.54
CA LEU A 386 26.37 -35.24 20.06
C LEU A 386 27.87 -35.54 19.97
N GLU A 387 28.66 -34.65 19.39
CA GLU A 387 30.12 -34.79 19.30
C GLU A 387 30.77 -34.90 20.69
N ASN A 388 30.44 -33.98 21.62
CA ASN A 388 30.94 -34.05 22.99
C ASN A 388 30.52 -35.35 23.72
N PHE A 389 29.30 -35.85 23.46
CA PHE A 389 28.82 -37.11 24.03
C PHE A 389 29.60 -38.31 23.49
N LEU A 390 29.86 -38.33 22.18
CA LEU A 390 30.63 -39.37 21.52
C LEU A 390 32.10 -39.34 21.98
N ASP A 391 32.71 -38.16 22.05
CA ASP A 391 34.09 -37.98 22.55
C ASP A 391 34.21 -38.36 24.02
N GLY A 392 33.20 -38.02 24.83
CA GLY A 392 33.12 -38.44 26.24
C GLY A 392 33.01 -39.96 26.40
N GLN A 393 32.28 -40.65 25.51
CA GLN A 393 32.25 -42.12 25.51
C GLN A 393 33.59 -42.73 25.04
N VAL A 394 34.28 -42.10 24.10
CA VAL A 394 35.58 -42.55 23.57
C VAL A 394 36.71 -42.36 24.59
N LEU A 395 36.69 -41.26 25.34
CA LEU A 395 37.71 -40.96 26.37
C LEU A 395 37.53 -41.74 27.67
N ALA A 396 36.30 -42.17 28.01
CA ALA A 396 36.05 -42.68 29.35
C ALA A 396 36.34 -44.18 29.54
N GLY A 397 36.21 -45.05 28.52
CA GLY A 397 36.39 -46.52 28.67
C GLY A 397 35.55 -47.21 29.79
N LYS A 398 34.75 -46.43 30.51
CA LYS A 398 33.84 -46.69 31.63
C LYS A 398 32.89 -45.50 31.63
N ALA A 399 31.62 -45.73 31.33
CA ALA A 399 30.61 -44.68 31.37
C ALA A 399 30.53 -44.05 32.77
N THR A 400 31.10 -42.87 32.97
CA THR A 400 30.68 -42.00 34.05
C THR A 400 29.44 -41.24 33.56
N PRO A 401 28.26 -41.43 34.19
CA PRO A 401 27.06 -40.71 33.81
C PRO A 401 27.29 -39.21 34.00
N LEU A 402 26.79 -38.41 33.05
CA LEU A 402 26.81 -36.95 33.07
C LEU A 402 26.27 -36.49 34.44
N LYS A 403 27.15 -35.94 35.29
CA LYS A 403 26.90 -35.78 36.72
C LYS A 403 25.84 -34.72 37.05
N ASP A 404 25.29 -34.02 36.06
CA ASP A 404 24.21 -33.08 36.30
C ASP A 404 23.37 -32.78 35.03
N PRO A 405 22.34 -33.59 34.70
CA PRO A 405 21.41 -33.30 33.60
C PRO A 405 20.67 -31.96 33.78
N GLY A 406 20.61 -31.42 35.01
CA GLY A 406 19.97 -30.14 35.32
C GLY A 406 20.79 -28.88 35.00
N ALA A 407 22.08 -29.00 34.70
CA ALA A 407 22.92 -27.85 34.33
C ALA A 407 22.51 -27.26 32.96
N PHE A 408 22.09 -28.12 32.03
CA PHE A 408 21.63 -27.72 30.70
C PHE A 408 20.31 -26.97 30.75
N ARG A 409 19.37 -27.40 31.59
CA ARG A 409 18.09 -26.72 31.78
C ARG A 409 18.29 -25.28 32.25
N ARG A 410 19.19 -25.06 33.21
CA ARG A 410 19.50 -23.73 33.75
C ARG A 410 20.15 -22.82 32.72
N LYS A 411 21.08 -23.32 31.90
CA LYS A 411 21.73 -22.51 30.85
C LYS A 411 20.76 -22.20 29.69
N ARG A 412 19.88 -23.14 29.34
CA ARG A 412 18.80 -22.94 28.37
C ARG A 412 17.81 -21.88 28.86
N GLU A 413 17.32 -21.99 30.09
CA GLU A 413 16.41 -21.02 30.71
C GLU A 413 17.05 -19.63 30.85
N GLN A 414 18.35 -19.54 31.16
CA GLN A 414 19.08 -18.28 31.19
C GLN A 414 19.14 -17.59 29.82
N LEU A 415 19.44 -18.35 28.75
CA LEU A 415 19.45 -17.79 27.38
C LEU A 415 18.05 -17.32 26.95
N PHE A 416 17.00 -18.05 27.30
CA PHE A 416 15.62 -17.61 27.02
C PHE A 416 15.17 -16.40 27.87
N SER A 417 15.70 -16.25 29.09
CA SER A 417 15.35 -15.13 29.98
C SER A 417 16.02 -13.80 29.61
N LEU A 418 17.21 -13.84 28.99
CA LEU A 418 17.96 -12.63 28.60
C LEU A 418 17.44 -11.98 27.32
N THR A 419 16.62 -12.67 26.53
CA THR A 419 16.08 -12.18 25.25
C THR A 419 14.65 -11.62 25.34
N LEU A 420 14.07 -11.56 26.55
CA LEU A 420 12.70 -11.08 26.80
C LEU A 420 12.64 -9.71 27.51
N ASN A 421 13.77 -9.04 27.69
CA ASN A 421 13.85 -7.66 28.18
C ASN A 421 14.24 -6.70 27.07
#